data_AF-A0A0C3NT31-F1
#
_entry.id   AF-A0A0C3NT31-F1
#
_cell.length_a   1.000
_cell.length_b   1.000
_cell.length_c   1.000
_cell.angle_alpha   90.00
_cell.angle_beta   90.00
_cell.angle_gamma   90.00
#
_symmetry.space_group_name_H-M   'P 1'
#
loop_
_entity.id
_entity.type
_entity.pdbx_description
1 polymer ?
#
loop_
_entity_poly.entity_id
_entity_poly.type
_entity_poly.pdbx_seq_one_letter_code
_entity_poly.pdbx_strand_id
1 'polypeptide(L)'
;MGTCVSKHWVIESLQASCHCSGHIILRSASLSRSSVPLSVVPGHRATPMTAVTMGPLKRQIIEKGMLDKWDYCPCKLFILKSKKLEHAIGHSAPGSTTLLSYLTDLTLPANHPARADVLKLIHKMETTDWAALVRASNAWPFALEDLLITELFSWEGG
;
A
#
# COMPACT_ATOMS: atom_id res chain seq x y z
N MET A 1 6.74 23.05 -28.65
CA MET A 1 5.60 22.14 -28.85
C MET A 1 5.86 20.90 -28.00
N GLY A 2 4.94 20.58 -27.08
CA GLY A 2 5.06 19.45 -26.14
C GLY A 2 4.99 18.08 -26.82
N THR A 3 5.11 16.94 -26.14
CA THR A 3 4.79 16.63 -24.73
C THR A 3 5.53 15.36 -24.27
N CYS A 4 6.02 15.36 -23.03
CA CYS A 4 6.39 14.14 -22.29
C CYS A 4 5.13 13.31 -21.98
N VAL A 5 5.19 12.01 -22.25
CA VAL A 5 4.21 11.02 -21.76
C VAL A 5 4.90 10.19 -20.70
N SER A 6 4.51 10.35 -19.43
CA SER A 6 4.85 9.39 -18.38
C SER A 6 3.55 8.82 -17.83
N LYS A 7 3.35 7.52 -18.08
CA LYS A 7 2.25 6.73 -17.54
C LYS A 7 2.68 6.25 -16.15
N HIS A 8 1.91 6.56 -15.12
CA HIS A 8 2.08 5.96 -13.81
C HIS A 8 0.72 5.40 -13.36
N TRP A 9 0.68 4.09 -13.16
CA TRP A 9 -0.35 3.41 -12.38
C TRP A 9 -0.05 3.63 -10.90
N VAL A 10 -1.07 3.70 -10.05
CA VAL A 10 -1.10 3.08 -8.70
C VAL A 10 -2.51 3.20 -8.11
N ILE A 11 -2.87 2.15 -7.38
CA ILE A 11 -4.16 1.72 -6.84
C ILE A 11 -4.53 2.48 -5.55
N GLU A 12 -5.81 2.83 -5.42
CA GLU A 12 -6.43 3.37 -4.20
C GLU A 12 -6.46 2.36 -3.05
N SER A 13 -6.32 2.87 -1.82
CA SER A 13 -7.04 2.30 -0.68
C SER A 13 -7.47 3.41 0.28
N LEU A 14 -8.77 3.70 0.25
CA LEU A 14 -9.49 4.54 1.19
C LEU A 14 -9.90 3.69 2.39
N GLN A 15 -9.51 4.08 3.60
CA GLN A 15 -10.41 4.05 4.75
C GLN A 15 -9.89 4.95 5.87
N ALA A 16 -10.61 6.05 6.08
CA ALA A 16 -10.47 6.91 7.24
C ALA A 16 -11.34 6.38 8.38
N SER A 17 -10.81 6.38 9.60
CA SER A 17 -11.62 6.48 10.82
C SER A 17 -10.84 7.29 11.86
N CYS A 18 -11.43 8.40 12.30
CA CYS A 18 -10.84 9.40 13.18
C CYS A 18 -11.32 9.21 14.62
N HIS A 19 -10.44 9.44 15.61
CA HIS A 19 -10.77 10.30 16.76
C HIS A 19 -9.50 10.72 17.54
N CYS A 20 -9.16 12.03 17.50
CA CYS A 20 -8.96 12.91 18.67
C CYS A 20 -8.15 14.19 18.32
N SER A 21 -8.81 15.32 18.50
CA SER A 21 -8.33 16.70 18.73
C SER A 21 -7.14 17.24 17.95
N GLY A 22 -7.47 18.03 16.92
CA GLY A 22 -6.57 19.01 16.32
C GLY A 22 -7.24 19.65 15.11
N HIS A 23 -7.45 20.96 15.15
CA HIS A 23 -8.15 21.76 14.15
C HIS A 23 -7.81 21.35 12.69
N ILE A 24 -8.76 20.72 11.99
CA ILE A 24 -8.75 20.60 10.53
C ILE A 24 -9.98 21.38 10.05
N ILE A 25 -9.74 22.53 9.42
CA ILE A 25 -10.75 23.20 8.60
C ILE A 25 -10.92 22.34 7.35
N LEU A 26 -11.84 21.37 7.41
CA LEU A 26 -12.39 20.75 6.21
C LEU A 26 -13.25 21.80 5.54
N ARG A 27 -12.77 22.39 4.45
CA ARG A 27 -13.68 23.06 3.51
C ARG A 27 -14.59 21.99 2.95
N SER A 28 -15.87 22.08 3.32
CA SER A 28 -16.96 21.28 2.78
C SER A 28 -16.92 21.37 1.25
N ALA A 29 -16.54 20.28 0.60
CA ALA A 29 -16.88 20.13 -0.81
C ALA A 29 -18.40 20.01 -0.86
N SER A 30 -19.07 21.05 -1.35
CA SER A 30 -20.49 20.96 -1.66
C SER A 30 -20.66 19.90 -2.74
N LEU A 31 -21.06 18.69 -2.36
CA LEU A 31 -21.61 17.75 -3.33
C LEU A 31 -22.90 18.35 -3.85
N SER A 32 -22.80 19.04 -4.99
CA SER A 32 -23.94 19.22 -5.89
C SER A 32 -24.37 17.83 -6.33
N ARG A 33 -25.35 17.28 -5.62
CA ARG A 33 -25.99 16.01 -5.96
C ARG A 33 -26.92 16.28 -7.14
N SER A 34 -26.36 16.34 -8.36
CA SER A 34 -27.17 16.30 -9.57
C SER A 34 -27.76 14.90 -9.69
N SER A 35 -29.04 14.75 -9.39
CA SER A 35 -29.81 13.53 -9.61
C SER A 35 -29.92 13.29 -11.12
N VAL A 36 -29.09 12.39 -11.66
CA VAL A 36 -29.29 11.87 -13.01
C VAL A 36 -30.44 10.86 -12.95
N PRO A 37 -31.47 10.97 -13.80
CA PRO A 37 -32.57 10.01 -13.81
C PRO A 37 -32.07 8.67 -14.34
N LEU A 38 -32.23 7.62 -13.52
CA LEU A 38 -31.84 6.26 -13.83
C LEU A 38 -32.91 5.61 -14.71
N SER A 39 -32.84 5.78 -16.03
CA SER A 39 -33.56 4.89 -16.95
C SER A 39 -32.77 3.57 -17.03
N VAL A 40 -33.14 2.61 -16.18
CA VAL A 40 -32.59 1.25 -16.19
C VAL A 40 -33.12 0.52 -17.42
N VAL A 41 -32.31 0.41 -18.47
CA VAL A 41 -32.51 -0.59 -19.52
C VAL A 41 -31.96 -1.92 -18.99
N PRO A 42 -32.73 -3.02 -18.97
CA PRO A 42 -32.24 -4.30 -18.49
C PRO A 42 -31.39 -4.96 -19.58
N GLY A 43 -30.08 -4.79 -19.48
CA GLY A 43 -29.09 -5.45 -20.34
C GLY A 43 -27.78 -4.69 -20.29
N HIS A 44 -26.78 -5.25 -19.59
CA HIS A 44 -25.52 -4.62 -19.19
C HIS A 44 -25.67 -3.50 -18.15
N ARG A 45 -25.42 -3.84 -16.87
CA ARG A 45 -25.13 -2.83 -15.84
C ARG A 45 -23.82 -2.15 -16.24
N ALA A 46 -23.89 -0.94 -16.77
CA ALA A 46 -22.73 -0.10 -16.97
C ALA A 46 -22.11 0.20 -15.60
N THR A 47 -20.82 -0.11 -15.43
CA THR A 47 -20.09 0.29 -14.22
C THR A 47 -19.98 1.82 -14.21
N PRO A 48 -20.45 2.50 -13.14
CA PRO A 48 -20.38 3.96 -13.09
C PRO A 48 -18.92 4.41 -13.10
N MET A 49 -18.60 5.37 -13.98
CA MET A 49 -17.27 6.00 -14.02
C MET A 49 -17.24 7.17 -13.02
N THR A 50 -16.17 7.23 -12.22
CA THR A 50 -15.93 8.30 -11.26
C THR A 50 -14.63 9.01 -11.60
N ALA A 51 -14.67 10.34 -11.73
CA ALA A 51 -13.46 11.14 -11.89
C ALA A 51 -12.82 11.40 -10.53
N VAL A 52 -11.52 11.12 -10.39
CA VAL A 52 -10.73 11.36 -9.17
C VAL A 52 -9.56 12.28 -9.50
N THR A 53 -9.35 13.31 -8.67
CA THR A 53 -8.15 14.17 -8.76
C THR A 53 -7.20 13.79 -7.62
N MET A 54 -5.97 13.41 -7.96
CA MET A 54 -4.94 13.03 -7.00
C MET A 54 -3.75 13.98 -7.10
N GLY A 55 -3.24 14.43 -5.95
CA GLY A 55 -2.03 15.25 -5.86
C GLY A 55 -0.99 14.57 -4.96
N PRO A 56 0.31 14.82 -5.17
CA PRO A 56 1.35 14.25 -4.34
C PRO A 56 1.27 14.79 -2.91
N LEU A 57 1.47 13.91 -1.93
CA LEU A 57 1.58 14.31 -0.53
C LEU A 57 2.83 15.16 -0.29
N LYS A 58 2.70 16.20 0.55
CA LYS A 58 3.86 17.00 0.99
C LYS A 58 4.88 16.17 1.77
N ARG A 59 4.41 15.16 2.49
CA ARG A 59 5.23 14.19 3.22
C ARG A 59 4.99 12.82 2.62
N GLN A 60 6.01 12.29 1.96
CA GLN A 60 5.97 10.95 1.37
C GLN A 60 6.34 9.92 2.44
N ILE A 61 5.62 8.81 2.48
CA ILE A 61 5.90 7.70 3.40
C ILE A 61 6.98 6.76 2.86
N ILE A 62 7.14 6.73 1.54
CA ILE A 62 8.14 5.94 0.83
C ILE A 62 9.44 6.76 0.77
N GLU A 63 10.50 6.20 1.32
CA GLU A 63 11.83 6.81 1.30
C GLU A 63 12.51 6.65 -0.07
N LYS A 64 13.47 7.54 -0.38
CA LYS A 64 14.17 7.50 -1.67
C LYS A 64 14.95 6.18 -1.80
N GLY A 65 14.77 5.49 -2.93
CA GLY A 65 15.41 4.19 -3.19
C GLY A 65 14.72 2.99 -2.52
N MET A 66 13.56 3.19 -1.89
CA MET A 66 12.77 2.11 -1.28
C MET A 66 11.56 1.68 -2.12
N LEU A 67 11.39 2.24 -3.32
CA LEU A 67 10.21 1.98 -4.15
C LEU A 67 10.09 0.49 -4.53
N ASP A 68 11.18 -0.15 -4.94
CA ASP A 68 11.17 -1.57 -5.31
C ASP A 68 10.77 -2.48 -4.14
N LYS A 69 11.27 -2.15 -2.94
CA LYS A 69 10.91 -2.86 -1.70
C LYS A 69 9.43 -2.64 -1.33
N TRP A 70 8.95 -1.42 -1.58
CA TRP A 70 7.57 -1.02 -1.35
C TRP A 70 6.59 -1.74 -2.27
N ASP A 71 6.98 -2.07 -3.49
CA ASP A 71 6.14 -2.86 -4.39
C ASP A 71 6.25 -4.36 -4.07
N TYR A 72 7.45 -4.85 -3.74
CA TYR A 72 7.67 -6.27 -3.47
C TYR A 72 6.87 -6.81 -2.28
N CYS A 73 6.98 -6.18 -1.11
CA CYS A 73 6.39 -6.73 0.12
C CYS A 73 4.85 -6.86 0.03
N PRO A 74 4.09 -5.83 -0.39
CA PRO A 74 2.65 -5.94 -0.56
C PRO A 74 2.28 -6.96 -1.63
N CYS A 75 2.93 -6.94 -2.81
CA CYS A 75 2.58 -7.87 -3.89
C CYS A 75 2.69 -9.34 -3.47
N LYS A 76 3.71 -9.70 -2.67
CA LYS A 76 3.84 -11.06 -2.14
C LYS A 76 2.80 -11.36 -1.05
N LEU A 77 2.60 -10.45 -0.11
CA LEU A 77 1.75 -10.72 1.06
C LEU A 77 0.25 -10.65 0.76
N PHE A 78 -0.20 -9.85 -0.22
CA PHE A 78 -1.61 -9.75 -0.59
C PHE A 78 -2.19 -11.04 -1.20
N ILE A 79 -1.34 -11.99 -1.61
CA ILE A 79 -1.78 -13.35 -1.97
C ILE A 79 -2.47 -14.02 -0.76
N LEU A 80 -1.97 -13.76 0.45
CA LEU A 80 -2.49 -14.26 1.72
C LEU A 80 -3.31 -13.20 2.48
N LYS A 81 -4.12 -12.41 1.76
CA LYS A 81 -4.87 -11.25 2.30
C LYS A 81 -5.69 -11.50 3.57
N SER A 82 -6.17 -12.73 3.77
CA SER A 82 -7.01 -13.13 4.92
C SER A 82 -6.21 -13.75 6.07
N LYS A 83 -4.88 -13.80 5.98
CA LYS A 83 -4.00 -14.28 7.05
C LYS A 83 -3.48 -13.12 7.88
N LYS A 84 -3.10 -13.41 9.12
CA LYS A 84 -2.38 -12.47 9.98
C LYS A 84 -0.94 -12.31 9.50
N LEU A 85 -0.33 -11.15 9.76
CA LEU A 85 1.05 -10.88 9.37
C LEU A 85 2.03 -11.92 9.91
N GLU A 86 1.87 -12.34 11.17
CA GLU A 86 2.72 -13.39 11.81
C GLU A 86 2.80 -14.70 11.01
N HIS A 87 1.73 -15.07 10.31
CA HIS A 87 1.66 -16.29 9.50
C HIS A 87 1.97 -16.06 8.03
N ALA A 88 1.69 -14.86 7.52
CA ALA A 88 1.88 -14.52 6.12
C ALA A 88 3.34 -14.14 5.81
N ILE A 89 4.08 -13.61 6.78
CA ILE A 89 5.39 -12.99 6.54
C ILE A 89 6.39 -13.96 5.90
N GLY A 90 6.35 -15.24 6.28
CA GLY A 90 7.19 -16.31 5.74
C GLY A 90 7.05 -16.51 4.22
N HIS A 91 5.96 -16.01 3.61
CA HIS A 91 5.73 -16.06 2.18
C HIS A 91 6.48 -14.97 1.41
N SER A 92 6.98 -13.92 2.07
CA SER A 92 7.68 -12.84 1.36
C SER A 92 9.04 -13.30 0.86
N ALA A 93 9.84 -13.93 1.72
CA ALA A 93 11.16 -14.45 1.38
C ALA A 93 11.58 -15.58 2.34
N PRO A 94 12.53 -16.46 1.96
CA PRO A 94 13.11 -17.45 2.86
C PRO A 94 13.71 -16.78 4.11
N GLY A 95 13.37 -17.25 5.31
CA GLY A 95 13.89 -16.71 6.59
C GLY A 95 13.25 -15.41 7.07
N SER A 96 12.28 -14.87 6.32
CA SER A 96 11.56 -13.62 6.63
C SER A 96 10.75 -13.66 7.93
N THR A 97 10.53 -14.82 8.54
CA THR A 97 9.93 -14.93 9.88
C THR A 97 10.73 -14.17 10.94
N THR A 98 12.05 -14.02 10.74
CA THR A 98 12.90 -13.20 11.60
C THR A 98 12.56 -11.71 11.57
N LEU A 99 11.85 -11.20 10.54
CA LEU A 99 11.39 -9.81 10.48
C LEU A 99 10.38 -9.47 11.58
N LEU A 100 9.69 -10.48 12.15
CA LEU A 100 8.73 -10.25 13.23
C LEU A 100 9.40 -9.61 14.46
N SER A 101 10.66 -9.97 14.75
CA SER A 101 11.38 -9.36 15.89
C SER A 101 11.66 -7.87 15.66
N TYR A 102 11.92 -7.45 14.42
CA TYR A 102 12.13 -6.05 14.06
C TYR A 102 10.83 -5.23 14.18
N LEU A 103 9.67 -5.85 13.96
CA LEU A 103 8.36 -5.18 14.02
C LEU A 103 7.76 -5.13 15.43
N THR A 104 8.18 -6.04 16.30
CA THR A 104 7.64 -6.21 17.65
C THR A 104 8.58 -5.76 18.76
N ASP A 105 9.67 -5.08 18.40
CA ASP A 105 10.65 -4.58 19.36
C ASP A 105 9.98 -3.80 20.51
N LEU A 106 10.11 -4.36 21.71
CA LEU A 106 9.50 -3.85 22.93
C LEU A 106 10.25 -2.64 23.49
N THR A 107 11.47 -2.37 23.02
CA THR A 107 12.22 -1.17 23.41
C THR A 107 11.59 0.11 22.85
N LEU A 108 10.82 -0.02 21.76
CA LEU A 108 10.12 1.08 21.13
C LEU A 108 8.69 1.23 21.67
N PRO A 109 8.18 2.46 21.85
CA PRO A 109 6.81 2.67 22.29
C PRO A 109 5.81 2.03 21.31
N ALA A 110 4.65 1.57 21.80
CA ALA A 110 3.66 0.86 20.98
C ALA A 110 3.19 1.65 19.74
N ASN A 111 3.16 2.98 19.83
CA ASN A 111 2.76 3.87 18.74
C ASN A 111 3.95 4.31 17.83
N HIS A 112 5.10 3.65 17.95
CA HIS A 112 6.28 4.02 17.17
C HIS A 112 6.10 3.64 15.68
N PRO A 113 6.49 4.50 14.72
CA PRO A 113 6.34 4.21 13.28
C PRO A 113 7.11 2.98 12.79
N ALA A 114 8.09 2.49 13.54
CA ALA A 114 8.84 1.29 13.20
C ALA A 114 8.18 -0.01 13.67
N ARG A 115 7.09 0.07 14.45
CA ARG A 115 6.34 -1.10 14.90
C ARG A 115 5.15 -1.36 13.98
N ALA A 116 4.76 -2.63 13.87
CA ALA A 116 3.53 -3.04 13.22
C ALA A 116 2.82 -4.10 14.09
N ASP A 117 1.49 -4.09 14.07
CA ASP A 117 0.71 -5.14 14.73
C ASP A 117 0.75 -6.44 13.91
N VAL A 118 1.52 -7.42 14.39
CA VAL A 118 1.69 -8.72 13.72
C VAL A 118 0.43 -9.58 13.74
N LEU A 119 -0.54 -9.26 14.60
CA LEU A 119 -1.82 -9.97 14.70
C LEU A 119 -2.86 -9.44 13.71
N LYS A 120 -2.58 -8.30 13.05
CA LYS A 120 -3.46 -7.70 12.06
C LYS A 120 -3.52 -8.56 10.80
N LEU A 121 -4.71 -8.65 10.20
CA LEU A 121 -4.89 -9.30 8.91
C LEU A 121 -4.25 -8.43 7.81
N ILE A 122 -3.62 -9.06 6.81
CA ILE A 122 -2.93 -8.36 5.72
C ILE A 122 -3.82 -7.29 5.05
N HIS A 123 -5.06 -7.64 4.70
CA HIS A 123 -5.99 -6.68 4.08
C HIS A 123 -6.48 -5.55 5.01
N LYS A 124 -6.17 -5.61 6.31
CA LYS A 124 -6.49 -4.58 7.31
C LYS A 124 -5.26 -3.75 7.70
N MET A 125 -4.08 -4.03 7.15
CA MET A 125 -2.86 -3.25 7.40
C MET A 125 -2.99 -1.84 6.82
N GLU A 126 -2.60 -0.86 7.62
CA GLU A 126 -2.55 0.54 7.22
C GLU A 126 -1.22 0.86 6.54
N THR A 127 -1.16 1.99 5.82
CA THR A 127 0.06 2.43 5.13
C THR A 127 1.26 2.57 6.07
N THR A 128 1.03 2.88 7.34
CA THR A 128 2.05 2.93 8.41
C THR A 128 2.59 1.54 8.76
N ASP A 129 1.72 0.53 8.85
CA ASP A 129 2.09 -0.87 9.08
C ASP A 129 2.98 -1.38 7.94
N TRP A 130 2.60 -1.06 6.70
CA TRP A 130 3.40 -1.36 5.51
C TRP A 130 4.75 -0.65 5.52
N ALA A 131 4.79 0.60 5.96
CA ALA A 131 6.04 1.35 6.07
C ALA A 131 7.00 0.76 7.11
N ALA A 132 6.47 0.30 8.25
CA ALA A 132 7.25 -0.40 9.26
C ALA A 132 7.84 -1.70 8.69
N LEU A 133 7.03 -2.48 7.97
CA LEU A 133 7.47 -3.72 7.31
C LEU A 133 8.57 -3.48 6.27
N VAL A 134 8.40 -2.50 5.39
CA VAL A 134 9.40 -2.20 4.35
C VAL A 134 10.71 -1.70 4.96
N ARG A 135 10.66 -0.87 6.01
CA ARG A 135 11.87 -0.45 6.74
C ARG A 135 12.56 -1.60 7.45
N ALA A 136 11.80 -2.48 8.12
CA ALA A 136 12.34 -3.68 8.73
C ALA A 136 13.00 -4.57 7.69
N SER A 137 12.33 -4.77 6.54
CA SER A 137 12.88 -5.52 5.41
C SER A 137 14.12 -4.85 4.83
N ASN A 138 14.24 -3.53 4.86
CA ASN A 138 15.43 -2.84 4.39
C ASN A 138 16.63 -2.98 5.34
N ALA A 139 16.37 -2.96 6.66
CA ALA A 139 17.41 -3.14 7.68
C ALA A 139 17.85 -4.60 7.85
N TRP A 140 17.05 -5.54 7.35
CA TRP A 140 17.29 -6.96 7.51
C TRP A 140 18.47 -7.43 6.62
N PRO A 141 19.53 -8.03 7.19
CA PRO A 141 20.77 -8.34 6.47
C PRO A 141 20.65 -9.41 5.39
N PHE A 142 19.55 -10.18 5.41
CA PHE A 142 19.27 -11.23 4.41
C PHE A 142 18.25 -10.77 3.36
N ALA A 143 17.85 -9.49 3.38
CA ALA A 143 16.99 -8.97 2.36
C ALA A 143 17.72 -8.98 1.03
N LEU A 144 17.16 -9.70 0.05
CA LEU A 144 17.66 -9.72 -1.32
C LEU A 144 17.81 -8.29 -1.83
N GLU A 145 19.01 -7.94 -2.28
CA GLU A 145 19.32 -6.63 -2.86
C GLU A 145 18.70 -6.51 -4.26
N ASP A 146 18.63 -7.63 -4.99
CA ASP A 146 17.92 -7.78 -6.25
C ASP A 146 16.50 -8.32 -6.04
N LEU A 147 15.60 -7.42 -5.64
CA LEU A 147 14.14 -7.67 -5.63
C LEU A 147 13.50 -7.46 -7.01
N LEU A 148 14.33 -7.32 -8.05
CA LEU A 148 13.89 -7.15 -9.41
C LEU A 148 13.04 -8.36 -9.82
N ILE A 149 11.84 -8.06 -10.30
CA ILE A 149 11.02 -8.99 -11.06
C ILE A 149 11.69 -9.17 -12.45
N THR A 150 12.91 -9.70 -12.48
CA THR A 150 13.67 -9.92 -13.73
C THR A 150 13.18 -11.16 -14.46
N GLU A 151 12.59 -12.12 -13.73
CA GLU A 151 12.07 -13.39 -14.27
C GLU A 151 10.93 -13.22 -15.30
N LEU A 152 10.37 -12.01 -15.49
CA LEU A 152 9.23 -11.78 -16.38
C LEU A 152 9.57 -11.16 -17.74
N PHE A 153 10.82 -10.75 -17.99
CA PHE A 153 11.23 -10.11 -19.26
C PHE A 153 12.30 -10.87 -20.04
N SER A 154 12.52 -12.15 -19.74
CA SER A 154 13.30 -13.04 -20.60
C SER A 154 12.44 -13.57 -21.75
N TRP A 155 11.89 -12.68 -22.58
CA TRP A 155 11.54 -13.09 -23.94
C TRP A 155 12.85 -13.04 -24.74
N GLU A 156 13.57 -14.15 -24.73
CA GLU A 156 14.67 -14.36 -25.67
C GLU A 156 14.08 -14.21 -27.08
N GLY A 157 14.57 -13.20 -27.81
CA GLY A 157 14.44 -13.16 -29.25
C GLY A 157 15.21 -14.35 -29.83
N GLY A 158 14.48 -15.39 -30.22
CA GLY A 158 14.90 -16.42 -31.15
C GLY A 158 14.17 -16.25 -32.48
#